data_AF-A0A968WR81-F1
#
_entry.id   AF-A0A968WR81-F1
#
_cell.length_a   1.000
_cell.length_b   1.000
_cell.length_c   1.000
_cell.angle_alpha   90.00
_cell.angle_beta   90.00
_cell.angle_gamma   90.00
#
_symmetry.space_group_name_H-M   'P 1'
#
loop_
_entity.id
_entity.type
_entity.pdbx_description
1 polymer ?
#
loop_
_entity_poly.entity_id
_entity_poly.type
_entity_poly.pdbx_seq_one_letter_code
_entity_poly.pdbx_strand_id
1 'polypeptide(L)'
;MKIRAKLEAAGGHPLRRIGVAPHSFRAVTPQLLKELLNSIPASDPVHIHVAEQTREVDESLASGGRRPVETLLDFADGKRVFCAIHATHMTEAETQRLARSGVIAGLCPMTEANLGDGIFPARRFLAEGGSFAIGTDSQINVSAADDLRQLEYSQRLRDLERNVLADGPGRSTGRRLFDAALTGGARALAQACGFDRYDALLTAFAQARAAVAAAWKPILGPDILATEQENPV
;
A
#
# COMPACT_ATOMS: atom_id res chain seq x y z
N MET A 1 -8.89 -20.96 13.06
CA MET A 1 -9.79 -21.93 12.37
C MET A 1 -11.29 -21.72 12.65
N LYS A 2 -11.76 -21.55 13.90
CA LYS A 2 -13.20 -21.42 14.21
C LYS A 2 -13.92 -20.21 13.54
N ILE A 3 -13.28 -19.04 13.45
CA ILE A 3 -13.87 -17.85 12.80
C ILE A 3 -14.01 -18.05 11.29
N ARG A 4 -12.97 -18.61 10.66
CA ARG A 4 -12.98 -18.88 9.22
C ARG A 4 -14.09 -19.86 8.83
N ALA A 5 -14.23 -20.97 9.56
CA ALA A 5 -15.31 -21.92 9.34
C ALA A 5 -16.70 -21.26 9.45
N LYS A 6 -16.88 -20.29 10.38
CA LYS A 6 -18.12 -19.51 10.48
C LYS A 6 -18.35 -18.60 9.27
N LEU A 7 -17.30 -17.91 8.78
CA LEU A 7 -17.39 -17.05 7.61
C LEU A 7 -17.65 -17.84 6.32
N GLU A 8 -17.05 -19.03 6.19
CA GLU A 8 -17.29 -19.95 5.08
C GLU A 8 -18.70 -20.55 5.14
N ALA A 9 -19.17 -20.94 6.33
CA ALA A 9 -20.53 -21.44 6.54
C ALA A 9 -21.62 -20.39 6.28
N ALA A 10 -21.30 -19.10 6.46
CA ALA A 10 -22.19 -17.99 6.12
C ALA A 10 -22.32 -17.75 4.60
N GLY A 11 -21.65 -18.54 3.75
CA GLY A 11 -21.62 -18.40 2.29
C GLY A 11 -20.71 -17.26 1.82
N GLY A 12 -20.20 -17.33 0.59
CA GLY A 12 -19.41 -16.25 -0.01
C GLY A 12 -20.25 -14.99 -0.24
N HIS A 13 -19.69 -13.80 -0.04
CA HIS A 13 -20.30 -12.53 -0.41
C HIS A 13 -19.39 -11.81 -1.40
N PRO A 14 -19.89 -11.24 -2.52
CA PRO A 14 -19.05 -10.65 -3.57
C PRO A 14 -18.19 -9.48 -3.06
N LEU A 15 -18.66 -8.76 -2.04
CA LEU A 15 -17.93 -7.66 -1.39
C LEU A 15 -17.09 -8.07 -0.17
N ARG A 16 -16.91 -9.37 0.10
CA ARG A 16 -16.16 -9.85 1.26
C ARG A 16 -15.01 -10.75 0.83
N ARG A 17 -13.81 -10.42 1.30
CA ARG A 17 -12.63 -11.28 1.24
C ARG A 17 -12.18 -11.69 2.64
N ILE A 18 -11.65 -12.91 2.76
CA ILE A 18 -11.01 -13.38 3.99
C ILE A 18 -9.50 -13.30 3.75
N GLY A 19 -8.79 -12.69 4.68
CA GLY A 19 -7.33 -12.66 4.75
C GLY A 19 -6.86 -12.99 6.16
N VAL A 20 -5.55 -12.94 6.38
CA VAL A 20 -4.95 -13.09 7.71
C VAL A 20 -4.09 -11.88 8.04
N ALA A 21 -4.09 -11.50 9.32
CA ALA A 21 -3.32 -10.38 9.83
C ALA A 21 -2.43 -10.80 11.01
N PRO A 22 -1.37 -11.60 10.78
CA PRO A 22 -0.35 -11.82 11.81
C PRO A 22 0.24 -10.46 12.20
N HIS A 23 0.37 -10.20 13.51
CA HIS A 23 0.67 -8.86 13.99
C HIS A 23 2.00 -8.31 13.46
N SER A 24 3.12 -8.93 13.85
CA SER A 24 4.48 -8.57 13.39
C SER A 24 5.49 -9.66 13.78
N PHE A 25 6.73 -9.56 13.31
CA PHE A 25 7.79 -10.53 13.66
C PHE A 25 8.26 -10.45 15.13
N ARG A 26 7.79 -9.46 15.90
CA ARG A 26 7.88 -9.47 17.37
C ARG A 26 7.02 -10.56 18.03
N ALA A 27 5.88 -10.88 17.42
CA ALA A 27 4.86 -11.76 17.98
C ALA A 27 4.71 -13.09 17.22
N VAL A 28 5.13 -13.13 15.96
CA VAL A 28 4.97 -14.29 15.07
C VAL A 28 6.33 -14.71 14.55
N THR A 29 6.76 -15.93 14.88
CA THR A 29 8.00 -16.49 14.35
C THR A 29 7.86 -16.86 12.87
N PRO A 30 8.96 -16.92 12.10
CA PRO A 30 8.91 -17.37 10.71
C PRO A 30 8.29 -18.77 10.54
N GLN A 31 8.53 -19.66 11.50
CA GLN A 31 7.96 -21.01 11.51
C GLN A 31 6.44 -20.96 11.68
N LEU A 32 5.93 -20.17 12.63
CA LEU A 32 4.49 -19.98 12.82
C LEU A 32 3.84 -19.32 11.59
N LEU A 33 4.51 -18.35 10.97
CA LEU A 33 4.02 -17.76 9.73
C LEU A 33 3.95 -18.80 8.62
N LYS A 34 4.98 -19.63 8.44
CA LYS A 34 4.98 -20.71 7.44
C LYS A 34 3.83 -21.71 7.66
N GLU A 35 3.61 -22.14 8.90
CA GLU A 35 2.51 -23.03 9.28
C GLU A 35 1.14 -22.39 8.99
N LEU A 36 0.97 -21.11 9.36
CA LEU A 36 -0.24 -20.35 9.06
C LEU A 36 -0.49 -20.29 7.55
N LEU A 37 0.53 -19.92 6.75
CA LEU A 37 0.41 -19.79 5.30
C LEU A 37 0.09 -21.12 4.62
N ASN A 38 0.60 -22.24 5.13
CA ASN A 38 0.27 -23.60 4.64
C ASN A 38 -1.16 -24.02 4.99
N SER A 39 -1.76 -23.42 6.03
CA SER A 39 -3.13 -23.72 6.47
C SER A 39 -4.22 -22.91 5.76
N ILE A 40 -3.85 -21.96 4.88
CA ILE A 40 -4.79 -21.07 4.19
C ILE A 40 -4.58 -21.04 2.65
N PRO A 41 -5.64 -20.89 1.84
CA PRO A 41 -5.56 -20.77 0.38
C PRO A 41 -4.61 -19.66 -0.05
N ALA A 42 -3.83 -19.88 -1.11
CA ALA A 42 -2.92 -18.87 -1.68
C ALA A 42 -3.61 -17.55 -2.07
N SER A 43 -4.91 -17.59 -2.35
CA SER A 43 -5.74 -16.43 -2.70
C SER A 43 -6.03 -15.48 -1.55
N ASP A 44 -5.78 -15.89 -0.30
CA ASP A 44 -6.08 -15.08 0.88
C ASP A 44 -4.92 -14.07 1.09
N PRO A 45 -5.20 -12.76 1.15
CA PRO A 45 -4.16 -11.77 1.38
C PRO A 45 -3.62 -11.83 2.81
N VAL A 46 -2.36 -11.45 2.97
CA VAL A 46 -1.67 -11.38 4.28
C VAL A 46 -1.28 -9.93 4.55
N HIS A 47 -1.71 -9.40 5.68
CA HIS A 47 -1.32 -8.05 6.14
C HIS A 47 -0.49 -8.21 7.41
N ILE A 48 0.69 -7.62 7.47
CA ILE A 48 1.60 -7.78 8.60
C ILE A 48 2.35 -6.47 8.84
N HIS A 49 2.37 -6.01 10.09
CA HIS A 49 3.20 -4.86 10.46
C HIS A 49 4.67 -5.25 10.37
N VAL A 50 5.46 -4.40 9.72
CA VAL A 50 6.89 -4.61 9.55
C VAL A 50 7.64 -3.29 9.66
N ALA A 51 8.68 -3.28 10.49
CA ALA A 51 9.61 -2.16 10.64
C ALA A 51 8.90 -0.80 10.86
N GLU A 52 7.85 -0.79 11.67
CA GLU A 52 7.11 0.42 12.06
C GLU A 52 7.93 1.26 13.04
N GLN A 53 8.58 0.61 14.00
CA GLN A 53 9.37 1.26 15.04
C GLN A 53 10.81 0.74 15.03
N THR A 54 11.79 1.60 15.33
CA THR A 54 13.20 1.20 15.50
C THR A 54 13.35 0.07 16.53
N ARG A 55 12.54 0.11 17.60
CA ARG A 55 12.50 -0.93 18.62
C ARG A 55 12.12 -2.30 18.06
N GLU A 56 11.14 -2.37 17.16
CA GLU A 56 10.78 -3.64 16.50
C GLU A 56 11.96 -4.20 15.70
N VAL A 57 12.64 -3.32 14.95
CA VAL A 57 13.81 -3.68 14.16
C VAL A 57 14.93 -4.21 15.05
N ASP A 58 15.23 -3.53 16.15
CA ASP A 58 16.28 -3.91 17.09
C ASP A 58 15.95 -5.25 17.78
N GLU A 59 14.71 -5.46 18.21
CA GLU A 59 14.26 -6.72 18.83
C GLU A 59 14.29 -7.89 17.82
N SER A 60 13.93 -7.65 16.56
CA SER A 60 14.02 -8.64 15.48
C SER A 60 15.48 -9.05 15.21
N LEU A 61 16.39 -8.07 15.17
CA LEU A 61 17.83 -8.32 15.01
C LEU A 61 18.40 -9.08 16.21
N ALA A 62 18.05 -8.70 17.43
CA ALA A 62 18.55 -9.35 18.65
C ALA A 62 18.07 -10.80 18.78
N SER A 63 16.85 -11.10 18.38
CA SER A 63 16.24 -12.44 18.52
C SER A 63 16.56 -13.38 17.35
N GLY A 64 16.58 -12.87 16.11
CA GLY A 64 16.66 -13.68 14.89
C GLY A 64 17.82 -13.32 13.96
N GLY A 65 18.62 -12.30 14.27
CA GLY A 65 19.73 -11.83 13.45
C GLY A 65 19.31 -11.20 12.12
N ARG A 66 18.01 -10.92 11.93
CA ARG A 66 17.43 -10.45 10.67
C ARG A 66 16.42 -9.36 10.92
N ARG A 67 16.26 -8.46 9.94
CA ARG A 67 15.27 -7.39 10.00
C ARG A 67 13.86 -7.93 9.63
N PRO A 68 12.78 -7.27 10.09
CA PRO A 68 11.41 -7.70 9.78
C PRO A 68 11.13 -7.78 8.27
N VAL A 69 11.58 -6.79 7.50
CA VAL A 69 11.33 -6.74 6.04
C VAL A 69 12.11 -7.83 5.31
N GLU A 70 13.37 -8.08 5.69
CA GLU A 70 14.15 -9.19 5.14
C GLU A 70 13.48 -10.54 5.38
N THR A 71 12.89 -10.72 6.57
CA THR A 71 12.17 -11.94 6.92
C THR A 71 10.89 -12.10 6.11
N LEU A 72 10.13 -11.01 5.93
CA LEU A 72 8.92 -11.01 5.08
C LEU A 72 9.23 -11.42 3.64
N LEU A 73 10.33 -10.91 3.09
CA LEU A 73 10.71 -11.15 1.69
C LEU A 73 11.00 -12.62 1.36
N ASP A 74 11.34 -13.45 2.35
CA ASP A 74 11.49 -14.89 2.13
C ASP A 74 10.15 -15.60 1.83
N PHE A 75 9.03 -14.98 2.21
CA PHE A 75 7.68 -15.49 1.96
C PHE A 75 7.04 -14.88 0.72
N ALA A 76 7.62 -13.82 0.15
CA ALA A 76 7.11 -13.12 -1.02
C ALA A 76 7.44 -13.88 -2.33
N ASP A 77 6.86 -15.07 -2.48
CA ASP A 77 7.10 -15.99 -3.60
C ASP A 77 6.27 -15.68 -4.87
N GLY A 78 5.54 -14.57 -4.87
CA GLY A 78 4.67 -14.13 -5.97
C GLY A 78 3.35 -14.89 -6.08
N LYS A 79 3.09 -15.93 -5.28
CA LYS A 79 1.84 -16.70 -5.34
C LYS A 79 0.72 -16.07 -4.52
N ARG A 80 1.08 -15.20 -3.58
CA ARG A 80 0.18 -14.59 -2.61
C ARG A 80 0.43 -13.10 -2.51
N VAL A 81 -0.64 -12.34 -2.29
CA VAL A 81 -0.52 -10.92 -1.96
C VAL A 81 -0.11 -10.75 -0.49
N PHE A 82 1.02 -10.09 -0.29
CA PHE A 82 1.44 -9.58 1.01
C PHE A 82 1.31 -8.06 1.03
N CYS A 83 0.84 -7.54 2.16
CA CYS A 83 0.80 -6.13 2.49
C CYS A 83 1.69 -5.89 3.72
N ALA A 84 2.81 -5.22 3.51
CA ALA A 84 3.76 -4.79 4.53
C ALA A 84 3.25 -3.48 5.15
N ILE A 85 2.66 -3.55 6.34
CA ILE A 85 2.09 -2.38 7.00
C ILE A 85 3.21 -1.54 7.62
N HIS A 86 3.13 -0.22 7.44
CA HIS A 86 4.09 0.83 7.83
C HIS A 86 5.39 0.84 7.02
N ALA A 87 6.32 -0.09 7.29
CA ALA A 87 7.64 -0.16 6.66
C ALA A 87 8.42 1.18 6.72
N THR A 88 8.27 1.95 7.80
CA THR A 88 8.86 3.28 8.00
C THR A 88 10.39 3.22 8.18
N HIS A 89 10.92 2.13 8.72
CA HIS A 89 12.36 1.95 9.00
C HIS A 89 13.02 0.93 8.07
N MET A 90 12.84 1.07 6.76
CA MET A 90 13.59 0.29 5.78
C MET A 90 14.96 0.89 5.49
N THR A 91 15.96 0.02 5.33
CA THR A 91 17.21 0.34 4.66
C THR A 91 16.99 0.58 3.17
N GLU A 92 17.98 1.15 2.49
CA GLU A 92 17.99 1.29 1.03
C GLU A 92 17.80 -0.05 0.32
N ALA A 93 18.56 -1.07 0.75
CA ALA A 93 18.50 -2.40 0.18
C ALA A 93 17.12 -3.06 0.39
N GLU A 94 16.54 -2.93 1.59
CA GLU A 94 15.16 -3.40 1.86
C GLU A 94 14.15 -2.68 0.98
N THR A 95 14.29 -1.36 0.81
CA THR A 95 13.38 -0.55 -0.03
C THR A 95 13.37 -1.05 -1.47
N GLN A 96 14.55 -1.24 -2.07
CA GLN A 96 14.67 -1.74 -3.45
C GLN A 96 14.12 -3.17 -3.59
N ARG A 97 14.44 -4.05 -2.64
CA ARG A 97 13.98 -5.45 -2.67
C ARG A 97 12.47 -5.54 -2.48
N LEU A 98 11.90 -4.76 -1.57
CA LEU A 98 10.45 -4.72 -1.34
C LEU A 98 9.71 -4.17 -2.56
N ALA A 99 10.21 -3.10 -3.18
CA ALA A 99 9.59 -2.53 -4.38
C ALA A 99 9.48 -3.55 -5.52
N ARG A 100 10.52 -4.38 -5.69
CA ARG A 100 10.62 -5.37 -6.77
C ARG A 100 10.01 -6.73 -6.46
N SER A 101 9.60 -7.00 -5.21
CA SER A 101 9.10 -8.32 -4.80
C SER A 101 7.62 -8.55 -5.10
N GLY A 102 6.89 -7.49 -5.46
CA GLY A 102 5.43 -7.53 -5.62
C GLY A 102 4.64 -7.42 -4.31
N VAL A 103 5.33 -7.32 -3.16
CA VAL A 103 4.72 -6.94 -1.88
C VAL A 103 4.20 -5.50 -1.98
N ILE A 104 3.04 -5.25 -1.37
CA ILE A 104 2.42 -3.93 -1.33
C ILE A 104 2.79 -3.27 0.00
N ALA A 105 3.24 -2.02 -0.02
CA ALA A 105 3.41 -1.26 1.21
C ALA A 105 2.05 -0.70 1.66
N GLY A 106 1.54 -1.12 2.82
CA GLY A 106 0.32 -0.57 3.43
C GLY A 106 0.69 0.59 4.35
N LEU A 107 0.51 1.81 3.90
CA LEU A 107 1.03 2.99 4.59
C LEU A 107 -0.06 3.67 5.42
N CYS A 108 0.32 4.17 6.59
CA CYS A 108 -0.57 4.87 7.51
C CYS A 108 0.04 6.23 7.94
N PRO A 109 0.32 7.15 7.00
CA PRO A 109 1.20 8.30 7.25
C PRO A 109 0.70 9.26 8.34
N MET A 110 -0.61 9.42 8.52
CA MET A 110 -1.14 10.25 9.61
C MET A 110 -0.90 9.62 10.97
N THR A 111 -1.07 8.30 11.09
CA THR A 111 -0.78 7.56 12.33
C THR A 111 0.72 7.62 12.64
N GLU A 112 1.56 7.34 11.66
CA GLU A 112 3.03 7.37 11.79
C GLU A 112 3.54 8.77 12.20
N ALA A 113 2.96 9.83 11.64
CA ALA A 113 3.29 11.21 12.02
C ALA A 113 2.81 11.56 13.45
N ASN A 114 1.63 11.08 13.84
CA ASN A 114 1.08 11.32 15.17
C ASN A 114 1.85 10.59 16.27
N LEU A 115 2.28 9.35 16.01
CA LEU A 115 3.03 8.52 16.95
C LEU A 115 4.53 8.82 16.93
N GLY A 116 5.03 9.47 15.87
CA GLY A 116 6.45 9.80 15.72
C GLY A 116 7.28 8.60 15.27
N ASP A 117 6.70 7.67 14.53
CA ASP A 117 7.35 6.42 14.15
C ASP A 117 8.41 6.64 13.07
N GLY A 118 8.11 7.40 12.02
CA GLY A 118 9.11 7.72 11.00
C GLY A 118 8.51 8.11 9.67
N ILE A 119 9.35 8.06 8.62
CA ILE A 119 8.96 8.45 7.27
C ILE A 119 9.26 7.29 6.32
N PHE A 120 8.21 6.73 5.70
CA PHE A 120 8.37 5.76 4.62
C PHE A 120 9.20 6.35 3.45
N PRO A 121 10.17 5.62 2.89
CA PRO A 121 11.04 6.10 1.80
C PRO A 121 10.34 6.10 0.43
N ALA A 122 9.20 6.79 0.32
CA ALA A 122 8.27 6.75 -0.81
C ALA A 122 8.92 7.10 -2.14
N ARG A 123 9.75 8.16 -2.20
CA ARG A 123 10.41 8.59 -3.45
C ARG A 123 11.19 7.45 -4.09
N ARG A 124 12.04 6.79 -3.29
CA ARG A 124 12.86 5.66 -3.74
C ARG A 124 12.01 4.43 -4.02
N PHE A 125 11.10 4.09 -3.13
CA PHE A 125 10.22 2.93 -3.30
C PHE A 125 9.41 3.00 -4.61
N LEU A 126 8.84 4.16 -4.94
CA LEU A 126 8.11 4.36 -6.18
C LEU A 126 9.01 4.40 -7.41
N ALA A 127 10.21 4.99 -7.32
CA ALA A 127 11.18 4.98 -8.41
C ALA A 127 11.64 3.55 -8.78
N GLU A 128 11.62 2.64 -7.81
CA GLU A 128 11.93 1.21 -7.99
C GLU A 128 10.73 0.35 -8.45
N GLY A 129 9.59 0.98 -8.75
CA GLY A 129 8.38 0.30 -9.22
C GLY A 129 7.50 -0.27 -8.11
N GLY A 130 7.71 0.16 -6.86
CA GLY A 130 6.94 -0.31 -5.70
C GLY A 130 5.46 0.04 -5.79
N SER A 131 4.62 -0.82 -5.19
CA SER A 131 3.17 -0.63 -5.08
C SER A 131 2.78 -0.34 -3.65
N PHE A 132 1.86 0.61 -3.41
CA PHE A 132 1.40 0.95 -2.07
C PHE A 132 -0.11 1.07 -1.98
N ALA A 133 -0.64 0.89 -0.77
CA ALA A 133 -2.01 1.16 -0.37
C ALA A 133 -2.00 2.16 0.79
N ILE A 134 -3.12 2.83 1.03
CA ILE A 134 -3.32 3.71 2.19
C ILE A 134 -4.34 3.07 3.14
N GLY A 135 -4.00 3.07 4.43
CA GLY A 135 -4.89 2.76 5.54
C GLY A 135 -4.77 3.82 6.62
N THR A 136 -5.81 4.00 7.43
CA THR A 136 -5.81 5.02 8.49
C THR A 136 -5.19 4.50 9.78
N ASP A 137 -5.29 3.18 9.99
CA ASP A 137 -4.88 2.44 11.20
C ASP A 137 -5.58 2.92 12.48
N SER A 138 -5.15 4.04 13.06
CA SER A 138 -5.74 4.61 14.25
C SER A 138 -6.98 5.49 13.97
N GLN A 139 -7.78 5.73 15.01
CA GLN A 139 -8.96 6.61 14.94
C GLN A 139 -8.62 8.10 15.10
N ILE A 140 -7.33 8.46 15.12
CA ILE A 140 -6.91 9.87 15.29
C ILE A 140 -7.37 10.74 14.12
N ASN A 141 -7.35 10.18 12.91
CA ASN A 141 -7.89 10.75 11.69
C ASN A 141 -8.23 9.61 10.72
N VAL A 142 -9.47 9.57 10.22
CA VAL A 142 -9.95 8.56 9.27
C VAL A 142 -10.18 9.23 7.92
N SER A 143 -9.10 9.62 7.24
CA SER A 143 -9.15 10.39 5.99
C SER A 143 -8.04 9.98 5.03
N ALA A 144 -8.40 9.21 4.01
CA ALA A 144 -7.45 8.79 2.97
C ALA A 144 -6.79 9.99 2.26
N ALA A 145 -7.50 11.10 2.10
CA ALA A 145 -6.93 12.31 1.50
C ALA A 145 -5.84 12.93 2.37
N ASP A 146 -5.98 12.87 3.69
CA ASP A 146 -4.99 13.39 4.63
C ASP A 146 -3.77 12.48 4.69
N ASP A 147 -3.96 11.15 4.69
CA ASP A 147 -2.88 10.17 4.59
C ASP A 147 -2.07 10.34 3.30
N LEU A 148 -2.73 10.50 2.14
CA LEU A 148 -2.03 10.76 0.87
C LEU A 148 -1.27 12.09 0.90
N ARG A 149 -1.85 13.13 1.51
CA ARG A 149 -1.17 14.43 1.66
C ARG A 149 0.04 14.31 2.56
N GLN A 150 -0.09 13.59 3.67
CA GLN A 150 0.98 13.39 4.64
C GLN A 150 2.10 12.52 4.06
N LEU A 151 1.78 11.52 3.23
CA LEU A 151 2.77 10.75 2.47
C LEU A 151 3.65 11.69 1.63
N GLU A 152 3.08 12.60 0.85
CA GLU A 152 3.84 13.59 0.07
C GLU A 152 4.59 14.58 0.98
N TYR A 153 3.92 15.14 1.98
CA TYR A 153 4.48 16.22 2.80
C TYR A 153 5.67 15.76 3.62
N SER A 154 5.66 14.52 4.10
CA SER A 154 6.81 13.94 4.80
C SER A 154 8.06 13.88 3.90
N GLN A 155 7.91 13.55 2.61
CA GLN A 155 9.03 13.56 1.67
C GLN A 155 9.50 14.99 1.38
N ARG A 156 8.58 15.93 1.16
CA ARG A 156 8.92 17.35 0.96
C ARG A 156 9.72 17.91 2.13
N LEU A 157 9.27 17.61 3.35
CA LEU A 157 9.90 18.11 4.56
C LEU A 157 11.31 17.52 4.74
N ARG A 158 11.47 16.21 4.50
CA ARG A 158 12.76 15.53 4.60
C ARG A 158 13.74 16.00 3.52
N ASP A 159 13.27 16.11 2.28
CA ASP A 159 14.13 16.31 1.11
C ASP A 159 14.25 17.80 0.71
N LEU A 160 13.50 18.70 1.36
CA LEU A 160 13.43 20.14 1.07
C LEU A 160 13.03 20.46 -0.40
N GLU A 161 12.25 19.57 -1.00
CA GLU A 161 11.80 19.64 -2.39
C GLU A 161 10.26 19.78 -2.47
N ARG A 162 9.76 20.32 -3.59
CA ARG A 162 8.31 20.40 -3.87
C ARG A 162 7.91 19.29 -4.85
N ASN A 163 6.68 18.81 -4.71
CA ASN A 163 6.10 17.82 -5.64
C ASN A 163 6.97 16.56 -5.78
N VAL A 164 7.50 16.06 -4.66
CA VAL A 164 8.51 14.97 -4.61
C VAL A 164 7.98 13.69 -5.26
N LEU A 165 6.70 13.38 -5.04
CA LEU A 165 6.06 12.20 -5.60
C LEU A 165 5.30 12.49 -6.90
N ALA A 166 5.49 13.65 -7.53
CA ALA A 166 5.01 13.87 -8.90
C ALA A 166 5.81 13.02 -9.90
N ASP A 167 5.15 12.50 -10.94
CA ASP A 167 5.82 11.71 -12.00
C ASP A 167 6.39 12.60 -13.11
N GLY A 168 7.14 13.62 -12.69
CA GLY A 168 7.75 14.60 -13.58
C GLY A 168 6.97 15.92 -13.72
N PRO A 169 7.53 16.87 -14.49
CA PRO A 169 6.99 18.22 -14.64
C PRO A 169 5.56 18.23 -15.18
N GLY A 170 4.73 19.16 -14.66
CA GLY A 170 3.35 19.34 -15.11
C GLY A 170 2.35 18.26 -14.64
N ARG A 171 2.81 17.22 -13.92
CA ARG A 171 1.94 16.15 -13.41
C ARG A 171 1.36 16.49 -12.04
N SER A 172 0.12 16.08 -11.80
CA SER A 172 -0.54 16.23 -10.50
C SER A 172 -0.06 15.17 -9.51
N THR A 173 0.59 15.59 -8.42
CA THR A 173 0.96 14.71 -7.30
C THR A 173 -0.27 14.02 -6.71
N GLY A 174 -1.33 14.79 -6.42
CA GLY A 174 -2.54 14.24 -5.79
C GLY A 174 -3.19 13.16 -6.65
N ARG A 175 -3.24 13.36 -7.98
CA ARG A 175 -3.79 12.36 -8.90
C ARG A 175 -2.95 11.10 -8.94
N ARG A 176 -1.61 11.23 -9.04
CA ARG A 176 -0.70 10.07 -9.04
C ARG A 176 -0.90 9.24 -7.77
N LEU A 177 -0.90 9.90 -6.61
CA LEU A 177 -1.03 9.22 -5.32
C LEU A 177 -2.39 8.54 -5.18
N PHE A 178 -3.48 9.19 -5.60
CA PHE A 178 -4.81 8.59 -5.57
C PHE A 178 -4.90 7.34 -6.45
N ASP A 179 -4.49 7.42 -7.72
CA ASP A 179 -4.56 6.29 -8.66
C ASP A 179 -3.68 5.11 -8.21
N ALA A 180 -2.49 5.41 -7.68
CA ALA A 180 -1.57 4.40 -7.16
C ALA A 180 -2.12 3.70 -5.91
N ALA A 181 -2.59 4.48 -4.92
CA ALA A 181 -3.15 3.95 -3.68
C ALA A 181 -4.41 3.11 -3.92
N LEU A 182 -5.23 3.52 -4.88
CA LEU A 182 -6.40 2.78 -5.30
C LEU A 182 -6.05 1.41 -5.90
N THR A 183 -5.09 1.41 -6.83
CA THR A 183 -4.61 0.18 -7.48
C THR A 183 -3.95 -0.76 -6.47
N GLY A 184 -3.07 -0.23 -5.64
CA GLY A 184 -2.41 -1.02 -4.60
C GLY A 184 -3.39 -1.48 -3.52
N GLY A 185 -4.37 -0.66 -3.14
CA GLY A 185 -5.43 -1.02 -2.18
C GLY A 185 -6.29 -2.19 -2.66
N ALA A 186 -6.73 -2.16 -3.92
CA ALA A 186 -7.49 -3.27 -4.51
C ALA A 186 -6.68 -4.57 -4.54
N ARG A 187 -5.38 -4.49 -4.88
CA ARG A 187 -4.48 -5.64 -4.84
C ARG A 187 -4.29 -6.14 -3.40
N ALA A 188 -4.04 -5.24 -2.44
CA ALA A 188 -3.80 -5.57 -1.03
C ALA A 188 -5.00 -6.28 -0.39
N LEU A 189 -6.22 -5.91 -0.77
CA LEU A 189 -7.44 -6.57 -0.31
C LEU A 189 -7.79 -7.83 -1.10
N ALA A 190 -7.04 -8.15 -2.16
CA ALA A 190 -7.37 -9.17 -3.15
C ALA A 190 -8.84 -9.05 -3.63
N GLN A 191 -9.31 -7.80 -3.76
CA GLN A 191 -10.70 -7.47 -4.07
C GLN A 191 -10.76 -6.18 -4.87
N ALA A 192 -11.58 -6.17 -5.90
CA ALA A 192 -11.90 -4.95 -6.61
C ALA A 192 -12.91 -4.15 -5.76
N CYS A 193 -12.46 -3.03 -5.19
CA CYS A 193 -13.22 -2.20 -4.24
C CYS A 193 -14.57 -1.72 -4.83
N GLY A 194 -15.64 -2.51 -4.68
CA GLY A 194 -16.98 -2.20 -5.19
C GLY A 194 -17.27 -2.70 -6.61
N PHE A 195 -16.39 -3.54 -7.18
CA PHE A 195 -16.56 -4.10 -8.52
C PHE A 195 -16.29 -5.60 -8.48
N ASP A 196 -16.98 -6.37 -9.32
CA ASP A 196 -16.84 -7.84 -9.31
C ASP A 196 -15.49 -8.33 -9.86
N ARG A 197 -14.71 -7.44 -10.47
CA ARG A 197 -13.37 -7.70 -11.03
C ARG A 197 -12.54 -6.43 -11.12
N TYR A 198 -11.21 -6.58 -11.04
CA TYR A 198 -10.26 -5.45 -11.08
C TYR A 198 -10.34 -4.65 -12.38
N ASP A 199 -10.60 -5.30 -13.52
CA ASP A 199 -10.81 -4.59 -14.79
C ASP A 199 -12.05 -3.70 -14.78
N ALA A 200 -13.11 -4.10 -14.05
CA ALA A 200 -14.33 -3.31 -13.90
C ALA A 200 -14.09 -2.09 -12.99
N LEU A 201 -13.24 -2.24 -11.96
CA LEU A 201 -12.76 -1.11 -11.16
C LEU A 201 -12.03 -0.09 -12.07
N LEU A 202 -11.03 -0.54 -12.83
CA LEU A 202 -10.28 0.33 -13.76
C LEU A 202 -11.21 1.03 -14.78
N THR A 203 -12.18 0.29 -15.32
CA THR A 203 -13.18 0.84 -16.25
C THR A 203 -14.03 1.92 -15.60
N ALA A 204 -14.54 1.68 -14.40
CA ALA A 204 -15.35 2.66 -13.69
C ALA A 204 -14.56 3.91 -13.30
N PHE A 205 -13.27 3.77 -12.97
CA PHE A 205 -12.39 4.93 -12.79
C PHE A 205 -12.19 5.72 -14.07
N ALA A 206 -11.95 5.06 -15.20
CA ALA A 206 -11.86 5.73 -16.49
C ALA A 206 -13.15 6.50 -16.83
N GLN A 207 -14.32 5.93 -16.52
CA GLN A 207 -15.62 6.57 -16.71
C GLN A 207 -15.81 7.77 -15.77
N ALA A 208 -15.53 7.61 -14.48
CA ALA A 208 -15.61 8.70 -13.51
C ALA A 208 -14.67 9.85 -13.88
N ARG A 209 -13.46 9.54 -14.36
CA ARG A 209 -12.51 10.53 -14.90
C ARG A 209 -13.09 11.30 -16.08
N ALA A 210 -13.67 10.61 -17.06
CA ALA A 210 -14.29 11.25 -18.21
C ALA A 210 -15.45 12.17 -17.80
N ALA A 211 -16.25 11.76 -16.83
CA ALA A 211 -17.35 12.56 -16.29
C ALA A 211 -16.86 13.83 -15.59
N VAL A 212 -15.83 13.73 -14.75
CA VAL A 212 -15.20 14.90 -14.10
C VAL A 212 -14.61 15.83 -15.16
N ALA A 213 -13.87 15.31 -16.13
CA ALA A 213 -13.29 16.13 -17.19
C ALA A 213 -14.33 16.88 -18.01
N ALA A 214 -15.43 16.20 -18.38
CA ALA A 214 -16.54 16.83 -19.09
C ALA A 214 -17.19 17.95 -18.28
N ALA A 215 -17.36 17.76 -16.96
CA ALA A 215 -17.93 18.78 -16.08
C ALA A 215 -17.04 20.03 -15.91
N TRP A 216 -15.72 19.85 -15.91
CA TRP A 216 -14.75 20.93 -15.68
C TRP A 216 -14.32 21.66 -16.96
N LYS A 217 -14.42 21.02 -18.13
CA LYS A 217 -14.08 21.58 -19.45
C LYS A 217 -14.73 22.95 -19.73
N PRO A 218 -16.04 23.18 -19.50
CA PRO A 218 -16.64 24.50 -19.72
C PRO A 218 -16.23 25.56 -18.68
N ILE A 219 -15.70 25.15 -17.52
CA ILE A 219 -15.27 26.06 -16.44
C ILE A 219 -13.84 26.51 -16.64
N LEU A 220 -12.93 25.57 -16.91
CA LEU A 220 -11.51 25.86 -16.98
C LEU A 220 -11.05 26.23 -18.40
N GLY A 221 -11.74 25.75 -19.44
CA GLY A 221 -11.34 25.91 -20.84
C GLY A 221 -10.60 24.70 -21.43
N PRO A 222 -9.42 24.29 -20.93
CA PRO A 222 -8.72 23.14 -21.44
C PRO A 222 -9.37 21.84 -20.96
N ASP A 223 -9.29 20.83 -21.80
CA ASP A 223 -9.64 19.47 -21.43
C ASP A 223 -8.58 18.96 -20.45
N ILE A 224 -8.96 18.77 -19.18
CA ILE A 224 -8.04 18.34 -18.11
C ILE A 224 -7.46 16.93 -18.35
N LEU A 225 -7.97 16.20 -19.36
CA LEU A 225 -7.43 14.93 -19.82
C LEU A 225 -6.55 15.08 -21.07
N ALA A 226 -6.62 16.18 -21.81
CA ALA A 226 -5.83 16.38 -23.03
C ALA A 226 -4.33 16.63 -22.76
N THR A 227 -3.97 17.05 -21.54
CA THR A 227 -2.55 17.23 -21.15
C THR A 227 -1.85 15.91 -20.76
N GLU A 228 -2.49 14.75 -20.97
CA GLU A 228 -1.87 13.42 -20.81
C GLU A 228 -1.48 12.77 -22.16
N GLN A 229 -1.55 13.49 -23.29
CA GLN A 229 -0.90 13.00 -24.51
C GLN A 229 0.60 12.91 -24.28
N GLU A 230 1.13 11.69 -24.42
CA GLU A 230 2.54 11.38 -24.63
C GLU A 230 3.12 12.46 -25.55
N ASN A 231 4.01 13.31 -25.03
CA ASN A 231 4.86 14.08 -25.91
C ASN A 231 5.79 13.07 -26.62
N PRO A 232 5.76 12.98 -27.96
CA PRO A 232 6.87 12.38 -28.66
C PRO A 232 8.06 13.33 -28.55
N VAL A 233 9.16 12.75 -28.05
CA VAL A 233 10.53 13.28 -27.89
C VAL A 233 10.79 14.12 -26.64
#